data_AF-A0A7X3TM56-F1
#
_entry.id   AF-A0A7X3TM56-F1
#
_cell.length_a   1.000
_cell.length_b   1.000
_cell.length_c   1.000
_cell.angle_alpha   90.00
_cell.angle_beta   90.00
_cell.angle_gamma   90.00
#
_symmetry.space_group_name_H-M   'P 1'
#
loop_
_entity.id
_entity.type
_entity.pdbx_description
1 polymer ?
#
loop_
_entity_poly.entity_id
_entity_poly.type
_entity_poly.pdbx_seq_one_letter_code
_entity_poly.pdbx_strand_id
1 'polypeptide(L)'
;MENLRLFNITLLLVAVLFVPASHAEDSGDDRVDSQVSISLNDGTQLEGTIIQETETHILVETLAGLEVKVPRASIVSIEKHHASAFSRPDPNYTRLMFSPTGRPFRRGDAYFLNHYVFFPGMA
;
A
#
# COMPACT_ATOMS: atom_id res chain seq x y z
N MET A 1 25.76 -45.47 8.69
CA MET A 1 24.98 -44.86 7.57
C MET A 1 23.78 -44.04 8.05
N GLU A 2 23.18 -44.34 9.21
CA GLU A 2 22.07 -43.58 9.79
C GLU A 2 22.42 -42.12 10.16
N ASN A 3 23.59 -41.89 10.75
CA ASN A 3 24.01 -40.55 11.20
C ASN A 3 24.19 -39.57 10.04
N LEU A 4 24.55 -40.06 8.84
CA LEU A 4 24.69 -39.24 7.64
C LEU A 4 23.32 -38.86 7.07
N ARG A 5 22.32 -39.75 7.19
CA ARG A 5 20.94 -39.47 6.79
C ARG A 5 20.28 -38.47 7.74
N LEU A 6 20.47 -38.65 9.05
CA LEU A 6 20.00 -37.71 10.07
C LEU A 6 20.62 -36.33 9.88
N PHE A 7 21.93 -36.25 9.65
CA PHE A 7 22.60 -34.98 9.37
C PHE A 7 22.03 -34.26 8.14
N ASN A 8 21.78 -34.99 7.05
CA ASN A 8 21.19 -34.41 5.83
C ASN A 8 19.74 -33.94 6.03
N ILE A 9 18.95 -34.65 6.84
CA ILE A 9 17.57 -34.26 7.18
C ILE A 9 17.59 -32.98 8.04
N THR A 10 18.48 -32.90 9.02
CA THR A 10 18.63 -31.71 9.87
C THR A 10 19.10 -30.50 9.06
N LEU A 11 20.05 -30.70 8.15
CA LEU A 11 20.54 -29.65 7.24
C LEU A 11 19.41 -29.11 6.35
N LEU A 12 18.57 -30.01 5.82
CA LEU A 12 17.43 -29.65 4.98
C LEU A 12 16.34 -28.91 5.78
N LEU A 13 16.11 -29.29 7.05
CA LEU A 13 15.15 -28.61 7.93
C LEU A 13 15.62 -27.19 8.29
N VAL A 14 16.92 -27.00 8.54
CA VAL A 14 17.49 -25.67 8.82
C VAL A 14 17.44 -24.76 7.59
N ALA A 15 17.68 -25.31 6.40
CA ALA A 15 17.59 -24.54 5.15
C ALA A 15 16.17 -24.03 4.85
N VAL A 16 15.13 -24.79 5.22
CA VAL A 16 13.72 -24.36 5.08
C VAL A 16 13.34 -23.29 6.11
N LEU A 17 13.95 -23.31 7.30
CA LEU A 17 13.69 -22.30 8.34
C LEU A 17 14.44 -20.97 8.11
N PHE A 18 15.48 -20.96 7.28
CA PHE A 18 16.31 -19.78 6.97
C PHE A 18 16.13 -19.28 5.54
N VAL A 19 14.93 -19.41 4.94
CA VAL A 19 14.62 -18.68 3.71
C VAL A 19 14.58 -17.19 4.07
N PRO A 20 15.52 -16.35 3.59
CA PRO A 20 15.41 -14.92 3.80
C PRO A 20 14.13 -14.47 3.10
N ALA A 21 13.15 -13.99 3.88
CA ALA A 21 12.04 -13.25 3.33
C ALA A 21 12.64 -12.00 2.68
N SER A 22 12.78 -12.00 1.35
CA SER A 22 13.09 -10.79 0.59
C SER A 22 11.92 -9.83 0.75
N HIS A 23 11.94 -9.07 1.84
CA HIS A 23 11.17 -7.86 1.95
C HIS A 23 11.87 -6.84 1.06
N ALA A 24 11.29 -6.58 -0.11
CA ALA A 24 11.63 -5.38 -0.86
C ALA A 24 11.29 -4.19 0.04
N GLU A 25 12.32 -3.55 0.60
CA GLU A 25 12.20 -2.21 1.14
C GLU A 25 12.01 -1.29 -0.07
N ASP A 26 10.75 -0.93 -0.32
CA ASP A 26 10.40 0.16 -1.21
C ASP A 26 10.96 1.43 -0.55
N SER A 27 12.11 1.88 -1.06
CA SER A 27 12.70 3.16 -0.71
C SER A 27 11.67 4.22 -1.01
N GLY A 28 10.94 4.66 0.01
CA GLY A 28 9.94 5.72 -0.09
C GLY A 28 10.58 6.95 -0.70
N ASP A 29 10.32 7.14 -1.99
CA ASP A 29 10.53 8.41 -2.66
C ASP A 29 9.50 9.36 -2.03
N ASP A 30 9.97 10.28 -1.18
CA ASP A 30 9.15 11.33 -0.53
C ASP A 30 8.56 12.32 -1.54
N ARG A 31 8.76 12.08 -2.84
CA ARG A 31 7.89 12.61 -3.89
C ARG A 31 6.54 11.94 -3.76
N VAL A 32 5.68 12.52 -2.93
CA VAL A 32 4.23 12.43 -3.15
C VAL A 32 3.92 13.20 -4.44
N ASP A 33 4.44 12.71 -5.57
CA ASP A 33 4.06 13.16 -6.91
C ASP A 33 2.60 12.74 -7.03
N SER A 34 1.74 13.70 -6.75
CA SER A 34 0.30 13.49 -6.70
C SER A 34 -0.12 13.34 -8.15
N GLN A 35 -0.23 12.10 -8.61
CA GLN A 35 -0.78 11.78 -9.92
C GLN A 35 -2.10 12.54 -10.08
N VAL A 36 -2.27 13.27 -11.17
CA VAL A 36 -3.49 14.01 -11.47
C VAL A 36 -4.18 13.44 -12.71
N SER A 37 -5.50 13.53 -12.70
CA SER A 37 -6.33 13.35 -13.88
C SER A 37 -6.95 14.69 -14.26
N ILE A 38 -6.70 15.13 -15.49
CA ILE A 38 -7.11 16.43 -16.01
C ILE A 38 -8.14 16.20 -17.11
N SER A 39 -9.34 16.72 -16.91
CA SER A 39 -10.39 16.68 -17.94
C SER A 39 -10.39 17.99 -18.74
N LEU A 40 -10.40 17.86 -20.06
CA LEU A 40 -10.36 18.98 -21.00
C LEU A 40 -11.75 19.26 -21.59
N ASN A 41 -11.92 20.46 -22.16
CA ASN A 41 -13.17 20.92 -22.76
C ASN A 41 -13.61 20.14 -24.01
N ASP A 42 -12.67 19.47 -24.68
CA ASP A 42 -12.90 18.58 -25.82
C ASP A 42 -13.33 17.16 -25.38
N GLY A 43 -13.38 16.90 -24.08
CA GLY A 43 -13.67 15.59 -23.51
C GLY A 43 -12.44 14.68 -23.37
N THR A 44 -11.26 15.15 -23.74
CA THR A 44 -10.01 14.41 -23.54
C THR A 44 -9.65 14.37 -22.06
N GLN A 45 -9.16 13.22 -21.60
CA GLN A 45 -8.65 13.05 -20.25
C GLN A 45 -7.15 12.77 -20.28
N LEU A 46 -6.39 13.53 -19.50
CA LEU A 46 -4.94 13.46 -19.46
C LEU A 46 -4.48 13.07 -18.05
N GLU A 47 -3.68 12.01 -17.96
CA GLU A 47 -3.13 11.50 -16.71
C GLU A 47 -1.62 11.76 -16.63
N GLY A 48 -1.16 12.27 -15.49
CA GLY A 48 0.25 12.57 -15.29
C GLY A 48 0.54 13.30 -13.99
N THR A 49 1.72 13.90 -13.89
CA THR A 49 2.17 14.70 -12.75
C THR A 49 2.35 16.15 -13.17
N ILE A 50 1.87 17.11 -12.36
CA ILE A 50 2.06 18.53 -12.64
C ILE A 50 3.49 18.92 -12.26
N ILE A 51 4.30 19.25 -13.26
CA ILE A 51 5.72 19.64 -13.07
C ILE A 51 5.84 21.14 -12.83
N GLN A 52 4.96 21.93 -13.45
CA GLN A 52 4.94 23.38 -13.32
C GLN A 52 3.53 23.94 -13.54
N GLU A 53 3.19 24.95 -12.74
CA GLU A 53 1.93 25.67 -12.84
C GLU A 53 2.18 27.17 -13.02
N THR A 54 1.52 27.77 -14.01
CA THR A 54 1.53 29.21 -14.24
C THR A 54 0.09 29.71 -14.37
N GLU A 55 -0.09 31.03 -14.43
CA GLU A 55 -1.42 31.63 -14.59
C GLU A 55 -2.11 31.25 -15.91
N THR A 56 -1.32 30.98 -16.97
CA THR A 56 -1.86 30.74 -18.33
C THR A 56 -1.92 29.27 -18.72
N HIS A 57 -1.02 28.44 -18.18
CA HIS A 57 -0.89 27.03 -18.54
C HIS A 57 -0.27 26.21 -17.41
N ILE A 58 -0.48 24.90 -17.49
CA ILE A 58 0.19 23.89 -16.67
C ILE A 58 1.06 23.01 -17.57
N LEU A 59 2.19 22.56 -17.05
CA LEU A 59 3.04 21.55 -17.66
C LEU A 59 2.83 20.24 -16.91
N VAL A 60 2.48 19.20 -17.66
CA VAL A 60 2.15 17.88 -17.12
C VAL A 60 3.09 16.86 -17.74
N GLU A 61 3.78 16.09 -16.93
CA GLU A 61 4.50 14.90 -17.37
C GLU A 61 3.54 13.73 -17.39
N THR A 62 3.30 13.17 -18.57
CA THR A 62 2.47 11.96 -18.71
C THR A 62 3.21 10.73 -18.20
N LEU A 63 2.48 9.63 -17.96
CA LEU A 63 3.06 8.33 -17.59
C LEU A 63 4.11 7.80 -18.58
N ALA A 64 4.08 8.26 -19.84
CA ALA A 64 5.06 7.90 -20.86
C ALA A 64 6.31 8.80 -20.86
N GLY A 65 6.43 9.74 -19.92
CA GLY A 65 7.53 10.71 -19.84
C GLY A 65 7.43 11.84 -20.87
N LEU A 66 6.25 12.07 -21.45
CA LEU A 66 6.03 13.21 -22.35
C LEU A 66 5.58 14.42 -21.55
N GLU A 67 6.24 15.56 -21.75
CA GLU A 67 5.81 16.85 -21.24
C GLU A 67 4.73 17.46 -22.14
N VAL A 68 3.57 17.71 -21.57
CA VAL A 68 2.42 18.29 -22.26
C VAL A 68 2.07 19.63 -21.62
N LYS A 69 2.05 20.68 -22.45
CA LYS A 69 1.64 22.02 -22.06
C LYS A 69 0.14 22.18 -22.26
N VAL A 70 -0.61 22.30 -21.17
CA VAL A 70 -2.07 22.41 -21.17
C VAL A 70 -2.50 23.84 -20.80
N PRO A 71 -3.22 24.56 -21.67
CA PRO A 71 -3.79 25.87 -21.33
C PRO A 71 -4.81 25.77 -20.20
N ARG A 72 -4.78 26.68 -19.22
CA ARG A 72 -5.78 26.65 -18.11
C ARG A 72 -7.21 26.82 -18.62
N ALA A 73 -7.40 27.59 -19.69
CA ALA A 73 -8.70 27.84 -20.29
C ALA A 73 -9.36 26.59 -20.91
N SER A 74 -8.60 25.54 -21.22
CA SER A 74 -9.16 24.28 -21.73
C SER A 74 -9.48 23.27 -20.64
N ILE A 75 -9.10 23.53 -19.38
CA ILE A 75 -9.28 22.59 -18.27
C ILE A 75 -10.68 22.74 -17.68
N VAL A 76 -11.40 21.63 -17.61
CA VAL A 76 -12.71 21.53 -16.96
C VAL A 76 -12.56 21.15 -15.48
N SER A 77 -11.71 20.16 -15.19
CA SER A 77 -11.44 19.71 -13.83
C SER A 77 -10.04 19.10 -13.70
N ILE A 78 -9.51 19.16 -12.47
CA ILE A 78 -8.26 18.49 -12.08
C ILE A 78 -8.57 17.67 -10.82
N GLU A 79 -8.47 16.35 -10.94
CA GLU A 79 -8.60 15.43 -9.81
C GLU A 79 -7.21 14.99 -9.36
N LYS A 80 -6.88 15.26 -8.10
CA LYS A 80 -5.63 14.79 -7.50
C LYS A 80 -5.84 13.39 -6.96
N HIS A 81 -5.19 12.43 -7.57
CA HIS A 81 -4.99 11.12 -6.97
C HIS A 81 -3.83 11.27 -6.00
N HIS A 82 -4.15 11.33 -4.71
CA HIS A 82 -3.16 10.87 -3.76
C HIS A 82 -2.88 9.42 -4.13
N ALA A 83 -1.63 9.10 -4.43
CA ALA A 83 -1.14 7.75 -4.22
C ALA A 83 -1.45 7.49 -2.75
N SER A 84 -2.63 6.93 -2.47
CA SER A 84 -3.01 6.56 -1.13
C SER A 84 -1.91 5.60 -0.74
N ALA A 85 -0.98 6.05 0.11
CA ALA A 85 0.17 5.28 0.55
C ALA A 85 -0.34 3.87 0.71
N PHE A 86 0.14 2.94 -0.12
CA PHE A 86 -0.50 1.66 -0.40
C PHE A 86 -0.74 0.98 0.95
N SER A 87 -1.92 1.22 1.53
CA SER A 87 -2.11 0.96 2.95
C SER A 87 -2.48 -0.49 2.94
N ARG A 88 -1.46 -1.35 3.07
CA ARG A 88 -1.69 -2.78 3.19
C ARG A 88 -2.68 -2.93 4.33
N PRO A 89 -3.90 -3.42 4.07
CA PRO A 89 -4.88 -3.57 5.12
C PRO A 89 -4.28 -4.48 6.17
N ASP A 90 -4.29 -4.03 7.42
CA ASP A 90 -3.79 -4.80 8.55
C ASP A 90 -4.56 -6.14 8.60
N PRO A 91 -3.91 -7.29 8.31
CA PRO A 91 -4.60 -8.58 8.31
C PRO A 91 -5.09 -8.97 9.70
N ASN A 92 -4.63 -8.29 10.75
CA ASN A 92 -5.02 -8.47 12.14
C ASN A 92 -5.81 -7.26 12.66
N TYR A 93 -6.48 -6.48 11.80
CA TYR A 93 -7.20 -5.26 12.18
C TYR A 93 -8.14 -5.41 13.37
N THR A 94 -8.78 -6.58 13.50
CA THR A 94 -9.71 -6.89 14.59
C THR A 94 -9.02 -7.42 15.85
N ARG A 95 -7.77 -7.89 15.78
CA ARG A 95 -7.04 -8.57 16.87
C ARG A 95 -6.32 -7.61 17.81
N LEU A 96 -7.05 -6.64 18.35
CA LEU A 96 -6.49 -5.63 19.26
C LEU A 96 -6.06 -6.18 20.62
N MET A 97 -6.45 -7.41 20.97
CA MET A 97 -6.18 -8.06 22.26
C MET A 97 -4.99 -9.03 22.24
N PHE A 98 -4.31 -9.21 21.10
CA PHE A 98 -3.12 -10.07 21.03
C PHE A 98 -1.85 -9.36 21.54
N SER A 99 -1.81 -8.03 21.47
CA SER A 99 -0.74 -7.18 21.99
C SER A 99 -1.35 -5.86 22.50
N PRO A 100 -0.72 -5.15 23.44
CA PRO A 100 -1.21 -3.84 23.85
C PRO A 100 -1.16 -2.88 22.66
N THR A 101 -2.33 -2.51 22.14
CA THR A 101 -2.46 -1.50 21.09
C THR A 101 -3.14 -0.25 21.66
N GLY A 102 -2.72 0.93 21.20
CA GLY A 102 -3.36 2.20 21.55
C GLY A 102 -4.64 2.49 20.76
N ARG A 103 -5.18 1.52 20.01
CA ARG A 103 -6.32 1.72 19.10
C ARG A 103 -7.63 1.41 19.83
N PRO A 104 -8.53 2.39 20.02
CA PRO A 104 -9.84 2.13 20.62
C PRO A 104 -10.79 1.44 19.62
N PHE A 105 -11.75 0.67 20.14
CA PHE A 105 -12.87 0.15 19.34
C PHE A 105 -13.83 1.28 18.95
N ARG A 106 -14.45 1.18 17.77
CA ARG A 106 -15.55 2.08 17.41
C ARG A 106 -16.78 1.74 18.24
N ARG A 107 -17.66 2.73 18.40
CA ARG A 107 -18.92 2.55 19.12
C ARG A 107 -19.77 1.48 18.43
N GLY A 108 -20.15 0.44 19.18
CA GLY A 108 -20.97 -0.67 18.69
C GLY A 108 -20.16 -1.86 18.17
N ASP A 109 -18.84 -1.72 18.01
CA ASP A 109 -17.96 -2.82 17.64
C ASP A 109 -17.57 -3.61 18.89
N ALA A 110 -17.56 -4.93 18.76
CA ALA A 110 -17.05 -5.85 19.76
C ALA A 110 -16.12 -6.87 19.10
N TYR A 111 -15.16 -7.37 19.86
CA TYR A 111 -14.24 -8.41 19.42
C TYR A 111 -14.61 -9.74 20.06
N PHE A 112 -14.69 -10.78 19.25
CA PHE A 112 -15.02 -12.12 19.70
C PHE A 112 -14.24 -13.14 18.88
N LEU A 113 -13.62 -14.10 19.56
CA LEU A 113 -12.83 -15.16 18.95
C LEU A 113 -13.57 -16.49 19.03
N ASN A 114 -13.42 -17.33 18.01
CA ASN A 114 -14.05 -18.65 17.97
C ASN A 114 -13.68 -19.51 19.20
N HIS A 115 -12.48 -19.34 19.77
CA HIS A 115 -12.09 -20.11 20.95
C HIS A 115 -12.92 -19.77 22.19
N TYR A 116 -13.55 -18.58 22.27
CA TYR A 116 -14.49 -18.26 23.34
C TYR A 116 -15.75 -19.14 23.29
N VAL A 117 -16.10 -19.68 22.12
CA VAL A 117 -17.22 -20.63 21.94
C VAL A 117 -16.78 -22.05 22.24
N PHE A 118 -15.64 -22.46 21.67
CA PHE A 118 -15.18 -23.84 21.76
C PHE A 118 -14.48 -24.18 23.09
N PHE A 119 -13.94 -23.18 23.79
CA PHE A 119 -13.20 -23.32 25.04
C PHE A 119 -13.57 -22.23 26.07
N PRO A 120 -14.83 -22.18 26.56
CA PRO A 120 -15.35 -21.09 27.40
C PRO A 120 -14.75 -21.01 28.84
N GLY A 121 -13.58 -21.59 29.09
CA GLY A 121 -12.88 -21.53 30.38
C GLY A 121 -11.35 -21.39 30.27
N MET A 122 -10.83 -21.24 29.06
CA MET A 122 -9.40 -21.01 28.81
C MET A 122 -9.25 -19.59 28.27
N ALA A 123 -8.63 -18.72 29.06
CA ALA A 123 -8.30 -17.33 28.71
C ALA A 123 -6.79 -17.18 28.53
#